data_AF-A0A920F7V7-F1
#
_entry.id   AF-A0A920F7V7-F1
#
_cell.length_a   1.000
_cell.length_b   1.000
_cell.length_c   1.000
_cell.angle_alpha   90.00
_cell.angle_beta   90.00
_cell.angle_gamma   90.00
#
_symmetry.space_group_name_H-M   'P 1'
#
loop_
_entity.id
_entity.type
_entity.pdbx_description
1 polymer ?
#
loop_
_entity_poly.entity_id
_entity_poly.type
_entity_poly.pdbx_seq_one_letter_code
_entity_poly.pdbx_strand_id
1 'polypeptide(L)' 'MRDVLVQEIDEDGEIIHVEMKNSEGEHLIGVYQLIGWTKPSKKVKTQAELELYVPPKISHPIQ' A
#
# COMPACT_ATOMS: atom_id res chain seq x y z
N MET A 1 4.37 7.20 -18.56
CA MET A 1 4.10 7.33 -17.11
C MET A 1 4.76 8.62 -16.67
N ARG A 2 4.08 9.48 -15.90
CA ARG A 2 4.79 10.55 -15.19
C ARG A 2 5.62 9.86 -14.11
N ASP A 3 6.91 10.17 -14.02
CA ASP A 3 7.77 9.66 -12.95
C ASP A 3 7.25 10.23 -11.63
N VAL A 4 6.65 9.35 -10.81
CA VAL A 4 6.13 9.67 -9.48
C VAL A 4 6.91 8.82 -8.50
N LEU A 5 7.60 9.47 -7.57
CA LEU A 5 8.45 8.84 -6.56
C LEU A 5 7.92 9.16 -5.16
N VAL A 6 7.69 8.13 -4.36
CA VAL A 6 7.42 8.31 -2.92
C VAL A 6 8.77 8.57 -2.24
N GLN A 7 8.90 9.75 -1.63
CA GLN A 7 10.11 10.17 -0.94
C GLN A 7 10.11 9.70 0.52
N GLU A 8 8.96 9.85 1.19
CA GLU A 8 8.83 9.59 2.61
C GLU A 8 7.38 9.22 2.96
N ILE A 9 7.23 8.41 4.01
CA ILE A 9 5.96 8.01 4.59
C ILE A 9 6.08 8.24 6.10
N ASP A 10 5.20 9.09 6.63
CA ASP A 10 5.19 9.53 8.01
C ASP A 10 3.88 9.17 8.71
N GLU A 11 3.84 9.40 10.03
CA GLU A 11 2.65 9.22 10.89
C GLU A 11 1.98 7.86 10.66
N ASP A 12 2.76 6.77 10.73
CA ASP A 12 2.28 5.40 10.53
C ASP A 12 1.56 5.16 9.18
N GLY A 13 1.89 5.95 8.15
CA GLY A 13 1.28 5.86 6.82
C GLY A 13 0.15 6.84 6.59
N GLU A 14 -0.11 7.76 7.53
CA GLU A 14 -1.12 8.80 7.37
C GLU A 14 -0.66 9.95 6.48
N ILE A 15 0.65 10.18 6.33
CA ILE A 15 1.20 11.21 5.46
C ILE A 15 2.18 10.61 4.46
N ILE A 16 2.06 11.01 3.19
CA ILE A 16 2.96 10.58 2.12
C ILE A 16 3.53 11.81 1.41
N HIS A 17 4.85 11.89 1.34
CA HIS A 17 5.59 12.86 0.53
C HIS A 17 5.89 12.28 -0.84
N VAL A 18 5.44 12.96 -1.89
CA VAL A 18 5.58 12.50 -3.27
C VAL A 18 6.27 13.56 -4.11
N GLU A 19 7.31 13.15 -4.82
CA GLU A 19 7.95 13.94 -5.85
C GLU A 19 7.44 13.52 -7.23
N MET A 20 7.12 14.48 -8.08
CA MET A 20 6.68 14.24 -9.45
C MET A 20 7.18 15.31 -10.40
N LYS A 21 7.27 14.96 -11.69
CA LYS A 21 7.54 15.93 -12.76
C LYS A 21 6.26 16.39 -13.44
N ASN A 22 6.10 17.70 -13.60
CA ASN A 22 5.02 18.25 -14.42
C ASN A 22 5.33 18.11 -15.92
N SER A 23 4.40 18.53 -16.78
CA SER A 23 4.59 18.46 -18.24
C SER A 23 5.73 19.34 -18.77
N GLU A 24 6.19 20.29 -17.97
CA GLU A 24 7.27 21.22 -18.29
C GLU A 24 8.62 20.74 -17.75
N GLY A 25 8.64 19.60 -17.04
CA GLY A 25 9.85 18.97 -16.49
C GLY A 25 10.26 19.50 -15.12
N GLU A 26 9.47 20.38 -14.51
CA GLU A 26 9.71 20.90 -13.17
C GLU A 26 9.38 19.85 -12.10
N HIS A 27 10.18 19.86 -11.03
CA HIS A 27 9.97 19.00 -9.87
C HIS A 27 8.92 19.61 -8.95
N LEU A 28 7.86 18.86 -8.69
CA LEU A 28 6.79 19.19 -7.75
C LEU A 28 6.85 18.24 -6.56
N ILE A 29 6.83 18.79 -5.34
CA ILE A 29 6.69 18.01 -4.12
C ILE A 29 5.30 18.21 -3.55
N GLY A 30 4.54 17.12 -3.45
CA GLY A 30 3.22 17.06 -2.88
C GLY A 30 3.22 16.35 -1.54
N VAL A 31 2.47 16.90 -0.58
CA VAL A 31 2.19 16.28 0.72
C VAL A 31 0.75 15.79 0.68
N TYR A 32 0.52 14.49 0.89
CA TYR A 32 -0.80 13.88 0.87
C TYR A 32 -1.12 13.30 2.25
N GLN A 33 -2.28 13.68 2.79
CA GLN A 33 -2.79 13.15 4.04
C GLN A 33 -3.91 12.13 3.80
N LEU A 34 -3.86 11.01 4.50
CA LEU A 34 -4.90 10.00 4.53
C LEU A 34 -6.14 10.53 5.26
N ILE A 35 -7.24 10.67 4.53
CA ILE A 35 -8.53 11.11 5.09
C ILE A 35 -9.34 9.92 5.65
N GLY A 36 -9.05 8.71 5.17
CA GLY A 36 -9.70 7.48 5.65
C GLY A 36 -9.65 6.34 4.65
N TRP A 37 -10.09 5.15 5.10
CA TRP A 37 -10.08 3.93 4.30
C TRP A 37 -11.41 3.69 3.61
N THR A 38 -11.35 3.23 2.36
CA THR A 38 -12.53 2.71 1.66
C THR A 38 -12.64 1.20 1.84
N LYS A 39 -13.85 0.64 1.65
CA LYS A 39 -14.02 -0.82 1.62
C LYS A 39 -13.28 -1.39 0.41
N PRO A 40 -12.37 -2.37 0.58
CA PRO A 40 -11.67 -2.95 -0.55
C PRO A 40 -12.65 -3.68 -1.46
N SER A 41 -12.38 -3.67 -2.77
CA SER A 41 -13.16 -4.47 -3.72
C SER A 41 -13.05 -5.96 -3.38
N LYS A 42 -14.06 -6.75 -3.77
CA LYS A 42 -14.08 -8.20 -3.51
C LYS A 42 -12.80 -8.89 -3.99
N LYS A 43 -12.28 -8.49 -5.16
CA LYS A 43 -11.04 -9.03 -5.75
C LYS A 43 -9.82 -8.77 -4.85
N VAL A 44 -9.66 -7.53 -4.39
CA VAL A 44 -8.53 -7.15 -3.52
C VAL A 44 -8.60 -7.89 -2.19
N LYS A 45 -9.81 -8.01 -1.61
CA LYS A 45 -10.03 -8.76 -0.38
C LYS A 45 -9.64 -10.23 -0.52
N THR A 46 -10.13 -10.90 -1.57
CA THR A 46 -9.81 -12.32 -1.80
C THR A 46 -8.32 -12.55 -2.02
N GLN A 47 -7.63 -11.66 -2.74
CA GLN A 47 -6.18 -11.75 -2.93
C GLN A 47 -5.43 -11.60 -1.60
N ALA A 48 -5.75 -10.59 -0.80
CA ALA A 48 -5.12 -10.38 0.49
C ALA A 48 -5.37 -11.55 1.45
N GLU A 49 -6.59 -12.09 1.50
CA GLU A 49 -6.93 -13.26 2.32
C GLU A 49 -6.13 -14.51 1.92
N LEU A 50 -5.85 -14.71 0.62
CA LEU A 50 -4.99 -15.80 0.14
C LEU A 50 -3.53 -15.61 0.57
N GLU A 51 -3.01 -14.38 0.55
CA GLU A 51 -1.64 -14.06 0.98
C GLU A 51 -1.48 -14.17 2.51
N LEU A 52 -2.52 -13.84 3.27
CA LEU A 52 -2.58 -13.99 4.73
C LEU A 52 -2.88 -15.42 5.17
N TYR A 53 -3.36 -16.29 4.27
CA TYR A 53 -3.73 -17.65 4.61
C TYR A 53 -2.48 -18.49 4.92
N VAL A 54 -2.23 -18.71 6.20
CA VAL A 54 -1.28 -19.71 6.68
C VAL A 54 -2.04 -21.03 6.87
N PRO A 55 -1.73 -22.10 6.11
CA PRO A 55 -2.40 -23.39 6.32
C PRO A 55 -2.13 -23.88 7.75
N PRO A 56 -3.14 -24.43 8.43
CA PRO A 56 -2.97 -24.95 9.78
C PRO A 56 -1.86 -26.01 9.78
N LYS A 57 -0.87 -25.86 10.68
CA LYS A 57 0.16 -26.88 10.88
C LYS A 57 -0.56 -28.17 11.25
N ILE A 58 -0.49 -29.16 10.37
CA ILE A 58 -1.10 -30.47 10.62
C ILE A 58 -0.31 -31.11 11.76
N SER A 59 -0.76 -30.92 13.00
CA SER A 59 -0.27 -31.67 14.15
C SER A 59 -0.72 -33.12 13.98
N HIS A 60 0.08 -33.91 13.27
CA HIS A 60 -0.10 -35.35 13.28
C HIS A 60 0.18 -35.80 14.73
N PRO A 61 -0.72 -36.57 15.38
CA PRO A 61 -0.37 -37.22 16.62
C PRO A 61 0.74 -38.22 16.30
N ILE A 62 1.90 -38.03 16.93
CA ILE A 62 2.94 -39.06 17.00
C ILE A 62 2.30 -40.19 17.83
N GLN A 63 1.89 -41.27 17.16
CA GLN A 63 1.58 -42.54 17.80
C GLN A 63 2.87 -43.28 18.13
#